data_AF-A0A1J3FDS3-F1
#
_entry.id   AF-A0A1J3FDS3-F1
#
_cell.length_a   1.000
_cell.length_b   1.000
_cell.length_c   1.000
_cell.angle_alpha   90.00
_cell.angle_beta   90.00
_cell.angle_gamma   90.00
#
_symmetry.space_group_name_H-M   'P 1'
#
loop_
_entity.id
_entity.type
_entity.pdbx_description
1 polymer ?
#
loop_
_entity_poly.entity_id
_entity_poly.type
_entity_poly.pdbx_seq_one_letter_code
_entity_poly.pdbx_strand_id
1 'polypeptide(L)'
;MLEMDAEYEGNVEASGEDYSVEPTDTRRPFPALLDVGLVMTTTGNRVFGALKGALDGGLDIPHSDKRFAGFNKEGKQLDAEVHRRYIYGGHVVDYMKLLIEDGAEKYQTHFSDYVKKGLEPDNMEEMYKKVHAAIRADPLMKKSEKEAPKEHKLVVWLMTMMMRTTKSKTRLDSVFLYLNLRFVLFCGLF
;
A
#
# COMPACT_ATOMS: atom_id res chain seq x y z
N MET A 1 -19.62 4.32 2.94
CA MET A 1 -18.71 5.20 3.71
C MET A 1 -19.08 4.99 5.17
N LEU A 2 -18.13 4.99 6.12
CA LEU A 2 -18.42 4.56 7.50
C LEU A 2 -19.01 5.66 8.40
N GLU A 3 -18.95 6.94 7.96
CA GLU A 3 -19.63 8.10 8.58
C GLU A 3 -19.36 8.23 10.09
N MET A 4 -18.09 8.09 10.49
CA MET A 4 -17.61 8.19 11.89
C MET A 4 -16.48 9.23 12.03
N ASP A 5 -16.28 10.03 10.98
CA ASP A 5 -15.21 11.00 10.84
C ASP A 5 -15.29 12.15 11.85
N ALA A 6 -16.50 12.56 12.25
CA ALA A 6 -16.71 13.60 13.25
C ALA A 6 -16.65 13.09 14.71
N GLU A 7 -16.90 11.80 14.94
CA GLU A 7 -16.90 11.21 16.29
C GLU A 7 -15.48 10.84 16.74
N TYR A 8 -14.63 10.42 15.80
CA TYR A 8 -13.30 9.92 16.07
C TYR A 8 -12.27 10.64 15.19
N GLU A 9 -12.01 11.92 15.49
CA GLU A 9 -11.00 12.74 14.79
C GLU A 9 -9.55 12.29 15.07
N GLY A 10 -9.34 11.57 16.17
CA GLY A 10 -8.04 11.09 16.62
C GLY A 10 -7.14 12.22 17.14
N ASN A 11 -5.82 12.06 16.97
CA ASN A 11 -4.85 13.05 17.42
C ASN A 11 -4.50 14.02 16.30
N VAL A 12 -4.90 15.29 16.42
CA VAL A 12 -4.70 16.31 15.38
C VAL A 12 -3.21 16.60 15.14
N GLU A 13 -2.40 16.59 16.20
CA GLU A 13 -0.96 16.82 16.13
C GLU A 13 -0.20 15.54 16.45
N ALA A 14 0.68 15.10 15.56
CA ALA A 14 1.51 13.92 15.82
C ALA A 14 2.54 14.22 16.94
N SER A 15 2.14 14.02 18.19
CA SER A 15 2.96 14.19 19.40
C SER A 15 4.00 13.07 19.54
N GLY A 16 3.72 11.90 18.95
CA GLY A 16 4.59 10.73 19.02
C GLY A 16 4.39 9.88 20.29
N GLU A 17 3.44 10.26 21.15
CA GLU A 17 3.03 9.48 22.32
C GLU A 17 2.14 8.31 21.91
N ASP A 18 2.05 7.29 22.75
CA ASP A 18 1.09 6.21 22.57
C ASP A 18 -0.34 6.78 22.65
N TYR A 19 -1.16 6.48 21.65
CA TYR A 19 -2.53 6.96 21.55
C TYR A 19 -3.44 5.79 21.24
N SER A 20 -4.38 5.56 22.16
CA SER A 20 -5.46 4.58 22.02
C SER A 20 -6.78 5.32 22.09
N VAL A 21 -7.68 5.01 21.15
CA VAL A 21 -9.00 5.64 21.08
C VAL A 21 -9.92 5.00 22.11
N GLU A 22 -10.35 5.78 23.09
CA GLU A 22 -11.33 5.31 24.06
C GLU A 22 -12.75 5.28 23.46
N PRO A 23 -13.56 4.26 23.78
CA PRO A 23 -14.90 4.14 23.25
C PRO A 23 -15.84 5.20 23.83
N THR A 24 -16.55 5.90 22.95
CA THR A 24 -17.65 6.80 23.35
C THR A 24 -18.92 6.01 23.66
N ASP A 25 -19.84 6.57 24.45
CA ASP A 25 -21.12 5.96 24.85
C ASP A 25 -22.07 5.65 23.68
N THR A 26 -21.92 6.32 22.54
CA THR A 26 -22.83 6.20 21.38
C THR A 26 -22.46 5.03 20.46
N ARG A 27 -21.21 5.00 19.97
CA ARG A 27 -20.73 4.05 18.98
C ARG A 27 -19.27 3.73 19.23
N ARG A 28 -18.90 2.45 19.19
CA ARG A 28 -17.51 2.01 19.39
C ARG A 28 -16.62 2.42 18.21
N PRO A 29 -15.33 2.74 18.44
CA PRO A 29 -14.37 3.02 17.38
C PRO A 29 -14.22 1.79 16.48
N PHE A 30 -13.75 2.01 15.25
CA PHE A 30 -13.64 0.93 14.28
C PHE A 30 -12.50 -0.02 14.68
N PRO A 31 -12.80 -1.29 15.02
CA PRO A 31 -11.76 -2.23 15.41
C PRO A 31 -11.04 -2.74 14.17
N ALA A 32 -9.72 -2.63 14.16
CA ALA A 32 -8.87 -3.16 13.11
C ALA A 32 -7.70 -3.97 13.69
N LEU A 33 -7.20 -4.92 12.91
CA LEU A 33 -6.02 -5.72 13.25
C LEU A 33 -4.91 -5.40 12.27
N LEU A 34 -3.69 -5.22 12.79
CA LEU A 34 -2.53 -5.03 11.95
C LEU A 34 -2.06 -6.36 11.36
N ASP A 35 -2.25 -6.54 10.06
CA ASP A 35 -1.62 -7.63 9.32
C ASP A 35 -0.25 -7.19 8.78
N VAL A 36 0.81 -7.82 9.28
CA VAL A 36 2.20 -7.56 8.87
C VAL A 36 2.59 -8.42 7.66
N GLY A 37 1.82 -9.47 7.35
CA GLY A 37 2.14 -10.44 6.32
C GLY A 37 3.48 -11.13 6.57
N LEU A 38 4.37 -11.07 5.57
CA LEU A 38 5.70 -11.71 5.59
C LEU A 38 6.82 -10.78 6.09
N VAL A 39 6.50 -9.54 6.48
CA VAL A 39 7.50 -8.57 6.90
C VAL A 39 8.00 -8.91 8.31
N MET A 40 9.31 -8.78 8.55
CA MET A 40 9.87 -8.98 9.88
C MET A 40 9.44 -7.88 10.85
N THR A 41 8.97 -8.27 12.04
CA THR A 41 8.53 -7.35 13.11
C THR A 41 9.70 -6.78 13.93
N THR A 42 10.59 -6.05 13.26
CA THR A 42 11.70 -5.32 13.90
C THR A 42 11.22 -3.99 14.49
N THR A 43 11.95 -3.49 15.50
CA THR A 43 11.69 -2.18 16.13
C THR A 43 12.00 -1.05 15.15
N GLY A 44 11.07 -0.11 14.97
CA GLY A 44 11.23 1.00 14.02
C GLY A 44 10.95 0.62 12.56
N ASN A 45 10.27 -0.51 12.30
CA ASN A 45 9.81 -0.84 10.95
C ASN A 45 8.71 0.14 10.48
N ARG A 46 8.70 0.49 9.20
CA ARG A 46 7.74 1.40 8.56
C ARG A 46 6.29 0.94 8.69
N VAL A 47 6.05 -0.37 8.78
CA VAL A 47 4.70 -0.94 9.03
C VAL A 47 4.11 -0.38 10.32
N PHE A 48 4.93 -0.22 11.36
CA PHE A 48 4.48 0.36 12.63
C PHE A 48 4.33 1.89 12.56
N GLY A 49 4.97 2.56 11.60
CA GLY A 49 4.69 3.97 11.29
C GLY A 49 3.30 4.15 10.67
N ALA A 50 2.89 3.23 9.78
CA ALA A 50 1.52 3.20 9.25
C ALA A 50 0.49 2.87 10.34
N LEU A 51 0.81 1.94 11.24
CA LEU A 51 0.01 1.68 12.44
C LEU A 51 -0.18 2.95 13.27
N LYS A 52 0.89 3.70 13.56
CA LYS A 52 0.79 4.94 14.34
C LYS A 52 -0.09 5.98 13.64
N GLY A 53 0.08 6.15 12.32
CA GLY A 53 -0.79 7.02 11.54
C GLY A 53 -2.26 6.60 11.53
N ALA A 54 -2.56 5.30 11.60
CA ALA A 54 -3.91 4.77 11.72
C ALA A 54 -4.53 5.06 13.10
N LEU A 55 -3.74 4.90 14.18
CA LEU A 55 -4.14 5.24 15.54
C LEU A 55 -4.41 6.75 15.69
N ASP A 56 -3.49 7.58 15.19
CA ASP A 56 -3.65 9.05 15.19
C ASP A 56 -4.82 9.51 14.30
N GLY A 57 -5.26 8.66 13.36
CA GLY A 57 -6.44 8.85 12.54
C GLY A 57 -7.75 8.33 13.15
N GLY A 58 -7.73 7.83 14.39
CA GLY A 58 -8.95 7.43 15.12
C GLY A 58 -9.35 5.95 14.98
N LEU A 59 -8.48 5.09 14.46
CA LEU A 59 -8.74 3.65 14.40
C LEU A 59 -8.35 2.95 15.72
N ASP A 60 -9.17 2.01 16.16
CA ASP A 60 -8.88 1.17 17.32
C ASP A 60 -8.11 -0.08 16.87
N ILE A 61 -6.81 -0.13 17.20
CA ILE A 61 -5.93 -1.26 16.88
C ILE A 61 -5.19 -1.67 18.15
N PRO A 62 -5.33 -2.93 18.62
CA PRO A 62 -4.59 -3.40 19.78
C PRO A 62 -3.10 -3.48 19.45
N HIS A 63 -2.27 -2.77 20.21
CA HIS A 63 -0.84 -2.65 19.94
C HIS A 63 0.02 -2.57 21.20
N SER A 64 1.35 -2.49 21.00
CA SER A 64 2.33 -2.36 22.08
C SER A 64 3.49 -1.47 21.63
N ASP A 65 3.94 -0.60 22.53
CA ASP A 65 4.96 0.43 22.26
C ASP A 65 6.34 -0.12 21.92
N LYS A 66 6.56 -1.39 22.22
CA LYS A 66 7.85 -2.09 22.07
C LYS A 66 8.39 -2.07 20.64
N ARG A 67 7.53 -1.85 19.64
CA ARG A 67 7.88 -1.90 18.22
C ARG A 67 8.02 -0.53 17.55
N PHE A 68 7.66 0.55 18.22
CA PHE A 68 7.81 1.90 17.70
C PHE A 68 9.27 2.34 17.61
N ALA A 69 9.54 3.29 16.71
CA ALA A 69 10.85 3.93 16.60
C ALA A 69 11.08 4.82 17.83
N GLY A 70 12.25 4.69 18.49
CA GLY A 70 12.53 5.39 19.76
C GLY A 70 12.30 4.53 21.01
N PHE A 71 11.85 3.28 20.86
CA PHE A 71 11.75 2.36 22.01
C PHE A 71 13.13 1.87 22.45
N ASN A 72 13.51 2.16 23.69
CA ASN A 72 14.74 1.63 24.28
C ASN A 72 14.45 0.27 24.96
N LYS A 73 15.14 -0.79 24.53
CA LYS A 73 15.00 -2.13 25.10
C LYS A 73 15.44 -2.22 26.56
N GLU A 74 16.41 -1.41 26.96
CA GLU A 74 16.96 -1.40 28.32
C GLU A 74 16.07 -0.60 29.27
N GLY A 75 15.69 0.61 28.86
CA GLY A 75 14.79 1.49 29.63
C GLY A 75 13.32 1.05 29.62
N LYS A 76 12.92 0.18 28.68
CA LYS A 76 11.52 -0.24 28.44
C LYS A 76 10.54 0.93 28.31
N GLN A 77 11.03 2.09 27.90
CA GLN A 77 10.27 3.32 27.73
C GLN A 77 10.39 3.78 26.28
N LEU A 78 9.29 4.35 25.78
CA LEU A 78 9.25 5.00 24.48
C LEU A 78 9.68 6.45 24.66
N ASP A 79 10.69 6.87 23.90
CA ASP A 79 11.02 8.28 23.77
C ASP A 79 10.11 8.91 22.70
N ALA A 80 9.10 9.64 23.15
CA ALA A 80 8.12 10.30 22.30
C ALA A 80 8.75 11.37 21.39
N GLU A 81 9.83 12.04 21.85
CA GLU A 81 10.52 13.05 21.04
C GLU A 81 11.23 12.41 19.84
N VAL A 82 11.92 11.29 20.10
CA VAL A 82 12.54 10.51 19.02
C VAL A 82 11.47 9.99 18.08
N HIS A 83 10.36 9.44 18.61
CA HIS A 83 9.28 8.96 17.77
C HIS A 83 8.69 10.05 16.87
N ARG A 84 8.44 11.24 17.44
CA ARG A 84 7.99 12.44 16.71
C ARG A 84 8.97 12.84 15.61
N ARG A 85 10.29 12.82 15.88
CA ARG A 85 11.31 13.08 14.85
C ARG A 85 11.23 12.08 13.70
N TYR A 86 10.91 10.81 13.94
CA TYR A 86 10.73 9.83 12.87
C TYR A 86 9.48 10.11 12.02
N ILE A 87 8.38 10.57 12.63
CA ILE A 87 7.14 10.91 11.93
C ILE A 87 7.36 12.07 10.95
N TYR A 88 8.01 13.14 11.41
CA TYR A 88 8.30 14.32 10.56
C TYR A 88 9.57 14.17 9.71
N GLY A 89 10.18 12.98 9.66
CA GLY A 89 11.35 12.73 8.81
C GLY A 89 12.65 13.40 9.27
N GLY A 90 12.77 13.79 10.53
CA GLY A 90 13.96 14.43 11.09
C GLY A 90 15.24 13.62 10.89
N HIS A 91 15.18 12.28 10.99
CA HIS A 91 16.32 11.40 10.71
C HIS A 91 16.82 11.50 9.25
N VAL A 92 15.93 11.80 8.29
CA VAL A 92 16.30 12.04 6.88
C VAL A 92 16.96 13.40 6.75
N VAL A 93 16.44 14.42 7.45
CA VAL A 93 17.01 15.77 7.50
C VAL A 93 18.43 15.74 8.05
N ASP A 94 18.65 15.05 9.17
CA ASP A 94 19.98 14.90 9.77
C ASP A 94 20.96 14.22 8.79
N TYR A 95 20.49 13.21 8.05
CA TYR A 95 21.30 12.55 7.03
C TYR A 95 21.60 13.44 5.82
N MET A 96 20.65 14.28 5.40
CA MET A 96 20.87 15.30 4.36
C MET A 96 21.94 16.30 4.80
N LYS A 97 21.85 16.82 6.03
CA LYS A 97 22.82 17.78 6.60
C LYS A 97 24.22 17.17 6.66
N LEU A 98 24.35 15.95 7.16
CA LEU A 98 25.62 15.23 7.20
C LEU A 98 26.22 15.05 5.80
N LEU A 99 25.42 14.69 4.79
CA LEU A 99 25.92 14.50 3.43
C LEU A 99 26.28 15.79 2.71
N ILE A 100 25.66 16.92 3.07
CA ILE A 100 26.05 18.24 2.55
C ILE A 100 27.44 18.61 3.07
N GLU A 101 27.74 18.30 4.32
CA GLU A 101 29.05 18.57 4.94
C GLU A 101 30.14 17.60 4.47
N ASP A 102 29.87 16.29 4.45
CA ASP A 102 30.88 15.24 4.24
C ASP A 102 31.04 14.78 2.78
N GLY A 103 30.11 15.10 1.88
CA GLY A 103 30.20 14.62 0.49
C GLY A 103 29.05 15.00 -0.44
N ALA A 104 29.19 16.16 -1.10
CA ALA A 104 28.22 16.69 -2.06
C ALA A 104 27.88 15.75 -3.23
N GLU A 105 28.80 14.88 -3.65
CA GLU A 105 28.54 13.89 -4.72
C GLU A 105 27.50 12.84 -4.30
N LYS A 106 27.60 12.35 -3.05
CA LYS A 106 26.63 11.40 -2.49
C LYS A 106 25.29 12.06 -2.26
N TYR A 107 25.28 13.33 -1.87
CA TYR A 107 24.05 14.10 -1.74
C TYR A 107 23.29 14.18 -3.07
N GLN A 108 23.96 14.52 -4.17
CA GLN A 108 23.33 14.62 -5.49
C GLN A 108 22.79 13.27 -5.99
N THR A 109 23.48 12.17 -5.71
CA THR A 109 23.03 10.82 -6.12
C THR A 109 21.86 10.31 -5.27
N HIS A 110 21.95 10.39 -3.95
CA HIS A 110 20.90 9.90 -3.04
C HIS A 110 19.65 10.78 -3.03
N PHE A 111 19.80 12.10 -3.16
CA PHE A 111 18.71 13.07 -3.07
C PHE A 111 18.39 13.76 -4.41
N SER A 112 18.77 13.15 -5.54
CA SER A 112 18.51 13.71 -6.88
C SER A 112 17.07 14.16 -7.10
N ASP A 113 16.09 13.36 -6.67
CA ASP A 113 14.68 13.68 -6.84
C ASP A 113 14.16 14.76 -5.87
N TYR A 114 14.81 14.92 -4.71
CA TYR A 114 14.50 16.02 -3.78
C TYR A 114 14.99 17.35 -4.37
N VAL A 115 16.20 17.35 -4.94
CA VAL A 115 16.75 18.52 -5.64
C VAL A 115 15.88 18.92 -6.82
N LYS A 116 15.40 17.96 -7.64
CA LYS A 116 14.47 18.23 -8.75
C LYS A 116 13.16 18.87 -8.30
N LYS A 117 12.70 18.57 -7.08
CA LYS A 117 11.47 19.08 -6.50
C LYS A 117 11.68 20.33 -5.64
N GLY A 118 12.93 20.79 -5.46
CA GLY A 118 13.25 21.94 -4.61
C GLY A 118 13.00 21.69 -3.12
N LEU A 119 13.16 20.44 -2.65
CA LEU A 119 12.97 20.10 -1.24
C LEU A 119 14.30 20.20 -0.49
N GLU A 120 14.35 21.18 0.41
CA GLU A 120 15.48 21.44 1.30
C GLU A 120 15.25 20.83 2.69
N PRO A 121 16.32 20.50 3.44
CA PRO A 121 16.23 19.85 4.75
C PRO A 121 15.33 20.62 5.74
N ASP A 122 15.38 21.94 5.73
CA ASP A 122 14.62 22.76 6.70
C ASP A 122 13.11 22.84 6.36
N ASN A 123 12.72 22.58 5.12
CA ASN A 123 11.31 22.61 4.67
C ASN A 123 10.57 21.27 4.85
N MET A 124 11.26 20.22 5.31
CA MET A 124 10.70 18.86 5.39
C MET A 124 9.60 18.73 6.45
N GLU A 125 9.80 19.28 7.66
CA GLU A 125 8.78 19.20 8.73
C GLU A 125 7.50 19.93 8.35
N GLU A 126 7.61 21.12 7.74
CA GLU A 126 6.46 21.89 7.27
C GLU A 126 5.70 21.16 6.16
N MET A 127 6.42 20.50 5.23
CA MET A 127 5.81 19.72 4.18
C MET A 127 4.93 18.61 4.76
N TYR A 128 5.40 17.85 5.75
CA TYR A 128 4.61 16.79 6.37
C TYR A 128 3.38 17.34 7.12
N LYS A 129 3.52 18.45 7.85
CA LYS A 129 2.36 19.11 8.50
C LYS A 129 1.29 19.54 7.49
N LYS A 130 1.71 20.13 6.36
CA LYS A 130 0.80 20.50 5.25
C LYS A 130 0.12 19.27 4.66
N VAL A 131 0.84 18.16 4.50
CA VAL A 131 0.28 16.89 4.01
C VAL A 131 -0.74 16.31 4.99
N HIS A 132 -0.47 16.30 6.29
CA HIS A 132 -1.42 15.83 7.29
C HIS A 132 -2.72 16.65 7.29
N ALA A 133 -2.62 17.98 7.18
CA ALA A 133 -3.78 18.85 7.05
C ALA A 133 -4.57 18.57 5.77
N ALA A 134 -3.89 18.37 4.63
CA ALA A 134 -4.53 18.07 3.35
C ALA A 134 -5.26 16.72 3.34
N ILE A 135 -4.68 15.68 3.96
CA ILE A 135 -5.30 14.34 4.06
C ILE A 135 -6.59 14.40 4.89
N ARG A 136 -6.60 15.19 5.97
CA ARG A 136 -7.81 15.36 6.79
C ARG A 136 -8.90 16.15 6.08
N ALA A 137 -8.52 17.16 5.29
CA ALA A 137 -9.47 17.95 4.52
C ALA A 137 -10.16 17.12 3.41
N ASP A 138 -9.39 16.31 2.68
CA ASP A 138 -9.89 15.50 1.55
C ASP A 138 -9.47 14.02 1.68
N PRO A 139 -10.22 13.19 2.44
CA PRO A 139 -9.90 11.78 2.62
C PRO A 139 -10.26 10.89 1.41
N LEU A 140 -10.91 11.45 0.40
CA LEU A 140 -11.40 10.70 -0.77
C LEU A 140 -10.29 10.43 -1.79
N MET A 141 -10.05 9.16 -2.08
CA MET A 141 -9.12 8.75 -3.14
C MET A 141 -9.69 9.12 -4.52
N LYS A 142 -8.98 10.01 -5.25
CA LYS A 142 -9.27 10.30 -6.66
C LYS A 142 -8.86 9.10 -7.51
N LYS A 143 -9.85 8.40 -8.10
CA LYS A 143 -9.59 7.30 -9.04
C LYS A 143 -8.97 7.86 -10.31
N SER A 144 -7.95 7.19 -10.84
CA SER A 144 -7.35 7.59 -12.12
C SER A 144 -8.28 7.25 -13.28
N GLU A 145 -8.57 8.21 -14.14
CA GLU A 145 -9.33 8.05 -15.39
C GLU A 145 -8.49 7.40 -16.51
N LYS A 146 -7.62 6.44 -16.16
CA LYS A 146 -6.83 5.74 -17.17
C LYS A 146 -7.76 4.86 -18.00
N GLU A 147 -7.76 5.08 -19.30
CA GLU A 147 -8.43 4.18 -20.24
C GLU A 147 -7.97 2.74 -20.03
N ALA A 148 -8.89 1.79 -20.17
CA ALA A 148 -8.57 0.38 -20.04
C ALA A 148 -7.41 0.02 -20.98
N PRO A 149 -6.39 -0.71 -20.50
CA PRO A 149 -5.25 -1.07 -21.34
C PRO A 149 -5.73 -1.85 -22.56
N LYS A 150 -5.22 -1.49 -23.74
CA LYS A 150 -5.46 -2.25 -24.98
C LYS A 150 -5.03 -3.70 -24.75
N GLU A 151 -5.85 -4.65 -25.22
CA GLU A 151 -5.63 -6.09 -24.99
C GLU A 151 -4.18 -6.48 -25.32
N HIS A 152 -3.53 -7.14 -24.37
CA HIS A 152 -2.14 -7.56 -24.53
C HIS A 152 -2.05 -8.62 -25.62
N LYS A 153 -1.09 -8.49 -26.55
CA LYS A 153 -0.93 -9.37 -27.72
C LYS A 153 -0.89 -10.86 -27.36
N LEU A 154 -0.40 -11.22 -26.18
CA LEU A 154 -0.35 -12.61 -25.69
C LEU A 154 -1.73 -13.19 -25.41
N VAL A 155 -2.69 -12.39 -24.91
CA VAL A 155 -4.07 -12.85 -24.66
C VAL A 155 -4.76 -13.11 -25.99
N VAL A 156 -4.60 -12.20 -26.94
CA VAL A 156 -5.11 -12.36 -28.31
C VAL A 156 -4.51 -13.60 -28.97
N TRP A 157 -3.21 -13.84 -28.79
CA TRP A 157 -2.53 -15.03 -29.33
C TRP A 157 -3.01 -16.34 -28.68
N LEU A 158 -3.14 -16.39 -27.35
CA LEU A 158 -3.69 -17.57 -26.65
C LEU A 158 -5.13 -17.85 -27.09
N MET A 159 -5.97 -16.82 -27.18
CA MET A 159 -7.36 -16.95 -27.58
C MET A 159 -7.46 -17.44 -29.03
N THR A 160 -6.59 -16.93 -29.91
CA THR A 160 -6.47 -17.41 -31.29
C THR A 160 -6.00 -18.88 -31.34
N MET A 161 -5.02 -19.26 -30.52
CA MET A 161 -4.52 -20.64 -30.46
C MET A 161 -5.61 -21.61 -29.97
N MET A 162 -6.38 -21.23 -28.95
CA MET A 162 -7.49 -22.01 -28.41
C MET A 162 -8.68 -22.10 -29.39
N MET A 163 -8.97 -21.04 -30.14
CA MET A 163 -9.94 -21.09 -31.24
C MET A 163 -9.48 -22.03 -32.38
N ARG A 164 -8.17 -22.09 -32.66
CA ARG A 164 -7.62 -22.99 -33.69
C ARG A 164 -7.74 -24.46 -33.27
N THR A 165 -7.43 -24.79 -32.01
CA THR A 165 -7.50 -26.18 -31.50
C THR A 165 -8.93 -26.69 -31.40
N THR A 166 -9.88 -25.84 -31.00
CA THR A 166 -11.31 -26.18 -30.98
C THR A 166 -11.86 -26.40 -32.40
N LYS A 167 -11.50 -25.55 -33.36
CA LYS A 167 -11.88 -25.69 -34.77
C LYS A 167 -11.30 -26.95 -35.44
N SER A 168 -10.08 -27.35 -35.08
CA SER A 168 -9.51 -28.62 -35.59
C SER A 168 -10.24 -29.83 -35.03
N LYS A 169 -10.64 -29.80 -33.75
CA LYS A 169 -11.37 -30.89 -33.09
C LYS A 169 -12.76 -31.09 -33.70
N THR A 170 -13.54 -30.02 -33.86
CA THR A 170 -14.89 -30.10 -34.46
C THR A 170 -14.87 -30.58 -35.92
N ARG A 171 -13.85 -30.22 -36.70
CA ARG A 171 -13.67 -30.75 -38.06
C ARG A 171 -13.45 -32.26 -38.06
N LEU A 172 -12.54 -32.76 -37.21
CA LEU A 172 -12.28 -34.20 -37.08
C LEU A 172 -13.54 -34.95 -36.63
N ASP A 173 -14.26 -34.42 -35.64
CA ASP A 173 -15.51 -35.02 -35.14
C ASP A 173 -16.58 -35.09 -36.25
N SER A 174 -16.71 -34.03 -37.08
CA SER A 174 -17.66 -34.02 -38.20
C SER A 174 -17.31 -35.04 -39.29
N VAL A 175 -16.02 -35.20 -39.59
CA VAL A 175 -15.51 -36.17 -40.58
C VAL A 175 -15.73 -37.59 -40.06
N PHE A 176 -15.44 -37.83 -38.78
CA PHE A 176 -15.68 -39.11 -38.13
C PHE A 176 -17.17 -39.49 -38.13
N LEU A 177 -18.07 -38.52 -37.90
CA LEU A 177 -19.51 -38.75 -37.99
C LEU A 177 -19.96 -39.08 -39.42
N TYR A 178 -19.44 -38.36 -40.42
CA TYR A 178 -19.73 -38.61 -41.83
C TYR A 178 -19.24 -39.99 -42.30
N LEU A 179 -18.03 -40.41 -41.90
CA LEU A 179 -17.51 -41.73 -42.21
C LEU A 179 -18.30 -42.83 -41.52
N ASN A 180 -18.70 -42.66 -40.25
CA ASN A 180 -19.56 -43.63 -39.57
C ASN A 180 -20.94 -43.73 -40.22
N LEU A 181 -21.57 -42.60 -40.55
CA LEU A 181 -22.88 -42.61 -41.22
C LEU A 181 -22.81 -43.27 -42.60
N ARG A 182 -21.74 -43.00 -43.35
CA ARG A 182 -21.49 -43.63 -44.66
C ARG A 182 -21.14 -45.10 -44.54
N PHE A 183 -20.42 -45.52 -43.50
CA PHE A 183 -20.13 -46.93 -43.22
C PHE A 183 -21.41 -47.69 -42.83
N VAL A 184 -22.27 -47.12 -41.98
CA VAL A 184 -23.58 -47.70 -41.62
C VAL A 184 -24.49 -47.82 -42.86
N LEU A 185 -24.53 -46.81 -43.72
CA LEU A 185 -25.28 -46.85 -44.98
C LEU A 185 -24.72 -47.88 -45.99
N PHE A 186 -23.39 -48.12 -45.99
CA PHE A 186 -22.74 -49.09 -46.87
C PHE A 186 -22.86 -50.54 -46.35
N CYS A 187 -22.90 -50.72 -45.03
CA CYS A 187 -23.05 -52.04 -44.39
C CYS A 187 -24.51 -52.50 -44.27
N GLY A 188 -25.49 -51.60 -44.31
CA GLY A 188 -26.94 -51.91 -44.25
C GLY A 188 -27.60 -52.20 -45.60
N LEU A 189 -26.82 -52.30 -46.68
CA LEU A 189 -27.29 -52.55 -48.06
C LEU A 189 -26.84 -53.93 -48.59
N PHE A 190 -26.47 -54.85 -47.68
CA PHE A 190 -26.22 -56.27 -47.95
C PHE A 190 -27.17 -57.15 -47.15
#